data_AF-A0A3M1A8X1-F1
#
_entry.id   AF-A0A3M1A8X1-F1
#
_cell.length_a   1.000
_cell.length_b   1.000
_cell.length_c   1.000
_cell.angle_alpha   90.00
_cell.angle_beta   90.00
_cell.angle_gamma   90.00
#
_symmetry.space_group_name_H-M   'P 1'
#
loop_
_entity.id
_entity.type
_entity.pdbx_description
1 polymer ?
#
loop_
_entity_poly.entity_id
_entity_poly.type
_entity_poly.pdbx_seq_one_letter_code
_entity_poly.pdbx_strand_id
1 'polypeptide(L)'
;MSYKWLILILLSSILTCCSLFSDNKAIYEGFYAAGFEINSFEPCNTNERWWIVPGNKKAVDQLLEGYFTIIEQQPVRVYVRLLGRPSKKGKYGHLGEYEREFELDAVLELRPAQEKDCAGK
;
A
#
# COMPACT_ATOMS: atom_id res chain seq x y z
N MET A 1 53.42 19.51 -33.34
CA MET A 1 53.27 18.43 -32.34
C MET A 1 52.92 19.10 -31.02
N SER A 2 51.63 19.41 -30.79
CA SER A 2 50.56 18.50 -30.32
C SER A 2 50.84 17.97 -28.94
N TYR A 3 50.26 18.59 -27.91
CA TYR A 3 49.57 17.95 -26.77
C TYR A 3 48.70 19.02 -26.06
N LYS A 4 47.76 19.63 -26.80
CA LYS A 4 46.79 20.62 -26.23
C LYS A 4 45.37 20.06 -26.08
N TRP A 5 45.20 18.75 -26.29
CA TRP A 5 43.92 18.04 -26.30
C TRP A 5 44.12 16.64 -25.72
N LEU A 6 44.11 16.53 -24.38
CA LEU A 6 44.14 15.30 -23.56
C LEU A 6 44.41 15.87 -22.14
N ILE A 7 43.49 16.03 -21.20
CA ILE A 7 42.42 15.15 -20.73
C ILE A 7 41.40 16.08 -20.06
N LEU A 8 40.32 16.40 -20.76
CA LEU A 8 39.18 17.20 -20.27
C LEU A 8 37.97 16.27 -20.04
N ILE A 9 38.23 15.05 -19.55
CA ILE A 9 37.22 13.99 -19.34
C ILE A 9 37.52 13.25 -18.02
N LEU A 10 37.55 13.98 -16.90
CA LEU A 10 37.63 13.38 -15.56
C LEU A 10 36.78 14.17 -14.54
N LEU A 11 35.65 14.72 -14.97
CA LEU A 11 34.72 15.49 -14.11
C LEU A 11 33.24 15.18 -14.35
N SER A 12 32.91 14.06 -15.01
CA SER A 12 31.54 13.76 -15.49
C SER A 12 30.91 12.48 -14.91
N SER A 13 31.50 11.84 -13.90
CA SER A 13 31.12 10.45 -13.55
C SER A 13 30.69 10.21 -12.10
N ILE A 14 30.20 11.23 -11.37
CA ILE A 14 29.58 11.01 -10.05
C ILE A 14 28.36 11.93 -9.87
N LEU A 15 27.49 12.00 -10.87
CA LEU A 15 26.24 12.76 -10.75
C LEU A 15 25.01 11.97 -11.19
N THR A 16 25.00 10.64 -11.04
CA THR A 16 23.80 9.85 -11.37
C THR A 16 23.76 8.51 -10.65
N CYS A 17 23.50 8.52 -9.34
CA CYS A 17 22.87 7.36 -8.68
C CYS A 17 22.11 7.80 -7.42
N CYS A 18 21.39 8.92 -7.49
CA CYS A 18 20.34 9.24 -6.52
C CYS A 18 18.99 8.94 -7.16
N SER A 19 18.83 7.74 -7.70
CA SER A 19 17.51 7.24 -8.11
C SER A 19 16.79 6.76 -6.87
N LEU A 20 16.10 7.71 -6.22
CA LEU A 20 14.68 7.59 -5.93
C LEU A 20 14.23 6.23 -5.36
N PHE A 21 14.51 5.97 -4.08
CA PHE A 21 13.49 5.28 -3.29
C PHE A 21 12.34 6.27 -3.12
N SER A 22 11.38 6.25 -4.06
CA SER A 22 10.08 6.88 -3.83
C SER A 22 9.44 6.14 -2.67
N ASP A 23 9.51 6.74 -1.48
CA ASP A 23 8.77 6.27 -0.33
C ASP A 23 7.29 6.49 -0.66
N ASN A 24 6.62 5.48 -1.23
CA ASN A 24 5.21 5.55 -1.63
C ASN A 24 4.28 5.50 -0.41
N LYS A 25 4.72 6.07 0.70
CA LYS A 25 3.96 6.16 1.94
C LYS A 25 2.90 7.22 1.78
N ALA A 26 1.64 6.81 1.83
CA ALA A 26 0.52 7.71 1.72
C ALA A 26 -0.68 7.19 2.52
N ILE A 27 -1.73 8.01 2.56
CA ILE A 27 -3.03 7.60 3.06
C ILE A 27 -3.80 6.99 1.91
N TYR A 28 -4.23 5.76 2.08
CA TYR A 28 -5.07 5.04 1.15
C TYR A 28 -6.43 4.80 1.80
N GLU A 29 -7.47 5.09 1.05
CA GLU A 29 -8.84 4.79 1.43
C GLU A 29 -9.39 3.64 0.60
N GLY A 30 -10.34 2.89 1.15
CA GLY A 30 -10.89 1.75 0.46
C GLY A 30 -11.70 0.84 1.37
N PHE A 31 -11.83 -0.41 0.96
CA PHE A 31 -12.56 -1.42 1.72
C PHE A 31 -11.63 -2.50 2.21
N TYR A 32 -11.81 -2.93 3.46
CA TYR A 32 -11.04 -4.00 4.07
C TYR A 32 -11.93 -5.22 4.33
N ALA A 33 -11.36 -6.40 4.12
CA ALA A 33 -11.96 -7.68 4.47
C ALA A 33 -10.91 -8.65 5.00
N ALA A 34 -11.25 -9.37 6.06
CA ALA A 34 -10.41 -10.39 6.67
C ALA A 34 -11.20 -11.70 6.88
N GLY A 35 -10.49 -12.82 6.86
CA GLY A 35 -11.05 -14.15 7.08
C GLY A 35 -10.02 -15.25 6.86
N PHE A 36 -10.47 -16.50 6.81
CA PHE A 36 -9.60 -17.62 6.40
C PHE A 36 -9.06 -17.34 5.00
N GLU A 37 -7.73 -17.32 4.86
CA GLU A 37 -7.02 -17.06 3.59
C GLU A 37 -7.33 -15.69 2.94
N ILE A 38 -7.98 -14.77 3.67
CA ILE A 38 -8.38 -13.45 3.20
C ILE A 38 -7.77 -12.37 4.11
N ASN A 39 -7.03 -11.44 3.51
CA ASN A 39 -6.52 -10.23 4.18
C ASN A 39 -6.47 -9.08 3.16
N SER A 40 -7.64 -8.75 2.62
CA SER A 40 -7.82 -7.93 1.42
C SER A 40 -8.03 -6.47 1.76
N PHE A 41 -7.28 -5.61 1.09
CA PHE A 41 -7.54 -4.18 1.01
C PHE A 41 -7.79 -3.77 -0.44
N GLU A 42 -8.94 -3.17 -0.70
CA GLU A 42 -9.38 -2.69 -2.02
C GLU A 42 -9.35 -1.16 -2.05
N PRO A 43 -8.31 -0.51 -2.60
CA PRO A 43 -8.23 0.93 -2.62
C PRO A 43 -9.31 1.54 -3.51
N CYS A 44 -9.87 2.68 -3.08
CA CYS A 44 -10.74 3.50 -3.92
C CYS A 44 -10.04 3.85 -5.25
N ASN A 45 -10.84 4.08 -6.31
CA ASN A 45 -10.37 4.47 -7.64
C ASN A 45 -9.43 3.45 -8.34
N THR A 46 -9.41 2.21 -7.84
CA THR A 46 -8.70 1.09 -8.48
C THR A 46 -9.59 -0.14 -8.55
N ASN A 47 -9.19 -1.11 -9.39
CA ASN A 47 -9.77 -2.46 -9.40
C ASN A 47 -8.79 -3.50 -8.82
N GLU A 48 -7.77 -3.04 -8.08
CA GLU A 48 -6.75 -3.90 -7.49
C GLU A 48 -7.18 -4.37 -6.09
N ARG A 49 -6.63 -5.50 -5.64
CA ARG A 49 -6.70 -6.02 -4.28
C ARG A 49 -5.29 -6.16 -3.73
N TRP A 50 -5.05 -5.60 -2.55
CA TRP A 50 -3.74 -5.60 -1.92
C TRP A 50 -3.78 -6.45 -0.65
N TRP A 51 -2.79 -7.32 -0.49
CA TRP A 51 -2.62 -8.15 0.69
C TRP A 51 -1.99 -7.35 1.83
N ILE A 52 -2.66 -7.21 2.96
CA ILE A 52 -2.11 -6.46 4.10
C ILE A 52 -0.93 -7.23 4.71
N VAL A 53 0.20 -6.54 4.90
CA VAL A 53 1.39 -7.04 5.60
C VAL A 53 1.81 -6.05 6.70
N PRO A 54 2.48 -6.51 7.76
CA PRO A 54 2.83 -5.63 8.89
C PRO A 54 3.99 -4.68 8.55
N GLY A 55 3.70 -3.38 8.47
CA GLY A 55 4.70 -2.32 8.70
C GLY A 55 4.80 -1.96 10.19
N ASN A 56 3.65 -1.99 10.86
CA ASN A 56 3.48 -1.88 12.30
C ASN A 56 2.51 -2.97 12.77
N LYS A 57 3.01 -3.94 13.55
CA LYS A 57 2.20 -5.05 14.05
C LYS A 57 0.95 -4.58 14.80
N LYS A 58 1.07 -3.54 15.64
CA LYS A 58 -0.07 -3.03 16.41
C LYS A 58 -1.16 -2.47 15.51
N ALA A 59 -0.80 -1.86 14.38
CA ALA A 59 -1.78 -1.35 13.42
C ALA A 59 -2.54 -2.50 12.73
N VAL A 60 -1.86 -3.61 12.42
CA VAL A 60 -2.49 -4.81 11.86
C VAL A 60 -3.46 -5.44 12.88
N ASP A 61 -3.03 -5.57 14.14
CA ASP A 61 -3.88 -6.10 15.22
C ASP A 61 -5.14 -5.22 15.39
N GLN A 62 -4.97 -3.89 15.43
CA GLN A 62 -6.08 -2.92 15.51
C GLN A 62 -7.04 -3.02 14.32
N LEU A 63 -6.52 -3.17 13.10
CA LEU A 63 -7.34 -3.31 11.91
C LEU A 63 -8.19 -4.59 11.96
N LEU A 64 -7.58 -5.71 12.35
CA LEU A 64 -8.23 -7.01 12.42
C LEU A 64 -9.32 -7.06 13.49
N GLU A 65 -9.00 -6.63 14.72
CA GLU A 65 -9.94 -6.58 15.84
C GLU A 65 -11.13 -5.67 15.53
N GLY A 66 -10.88 -4.48 14.99
CA GLY A 66 -11.95 -3.54 14.67
C GLY A 66 -12.82 -4.02 13.50
N TYR A 67 -12.24 -4.71 12.50
CA TYR A 67 -13.01 -5.34 11.42
C TYR A 67 -13.99 -6.37 11.99
N PHE A 68 -13.51 -7.31 12.81
CA PHE A 68 -14.37 -8.34 13.41
C PHE A 68 -15.45 -7.74 14.30
N THR A 69 -15.11 -6.72 15.10
CA THR A 69 -16.08 -5.99 15.92
C THR A 69 -17.23 -5.42 15.09
N ILE A 70 -16.93 -4.82 13.93
CA ILE A 70 -17.95 -4.24 13.05
C ILE A 70 -18.83 -5.34 12.44
N ILE A 71 -18.23 -6.39 11.88
CA ILE A 71 -18.99 -7.41 11.15
C ILE A 71 -19.81 -8.32 12.08
N GLU A 72 -19.39 -8.50 13.33
CA GLU A 72 -20.16 -9.20 14.37
C GLU A 72 -21.44 -8.43 14.73
N GLN A 73 -21.39 -7.09 14.73
CA GLN A 73 -22.56 -6.24 14.98
C GLN A 73 -23.44 -6.11 13.75
N GLN A 74 -22.84 -6.00 12.56
CA GLN A 74 -23.55 -5.81 11.31
C GLN A 74 -22.72 -6.34 10.13
N PRO A 75 -23.22 -7.33 9.34
CA PRO A 75 -22.48 -7.88 8.21
C PRO A 75 -22.49 -6.92 7.02
N VAL A 76 -21.64 -5.89 7.07
CA VAL A 76 -21.49 -4.85 6.04
C VAL A 76 -20.04 -4.78 5.57
N ARG A 77 -19.81 -4.12 4.42
CA ARG A 77 -18.46 -3.73 4.01
C ARG A 77 -17.87 -2.77 5.03
N VAL A 78 -16.56 -2.87 5.25
CA VAL A 78 -15.84 -2.02 6.19
C VAL A 78 -14.97 -1.05 5.40
N TYR A 79 -15.28 0.25 5.52
CA TYR A 79 -14.47 1.32 4.95
C TYR A 79 -13.29 1.61 5.87
N VAL A 80 -12.13 1.85 5.27
CA VAL A 80 -10.88 2.14 5.97
C VAL A 80 -10.14 3.32 5.37
N ARG A 81 -9.39 4.01 6.22
CA ARG A 81 -8.28 4.88 5.81
C ARG A 81 -7.02 4.41 6.49
N LEU A 82 -6.03 4.04 5.69
CA LEU A 82 -4.81 3.39 6.13
C LEU A 82 -3.60 4.22 5.72
N LEU A 83 -2.67 4.44 6.64
CA LEU A 83 -1.34 4.94 6.31
C LEU A 83 -0.44 3.73 6.04
N GLY A 84 0.21 3.70 4.88
CA GLY A 84 1.08 2.60 4.53
C GLY A 84 1.68 2.72 3.14
N ARG A 85 2.27 1.64 2.66
CA ARG A 85 3.05 1.59 1.41
C ARG A 85 2.64 0.38 0.56
N PRO A 86 2.15 0.57 -0.68
CA PRO A 86 1.95 -0.55 -1.59
C PRO A 86 3.29 -1.02 -2.16
N SER A 87 3.45 -2.33 -2.29
CA SER A 87 4.59 -2.94 -3.00
C SER A 87 4.47 -2.72 -4.52
N LYS A 88 5.46 -3.18 -5.29
CA LYS A 88 5.33 -3.25 -6.76
C LYS A 88 4.26 -4.30 -7.14
N LYS A 89 3.73 -4.22 -8.37
CA LYS A 89 2.78 -5.24 -8.85
C LYS A 89 3.44 -6.63 -8.88
N GLY A 90 2.68 -7.64 -8.51
CA GLY A 90 3.12 -9.03 -8.43
C GLY A 90 1.95 -9.98 -8.18
N LYS A 91 2.25 -11.08 -7.48
CA LYS A 91 1.27 -12.08 -7.04
C LYS A 91 1.50 -12.34 -5.56
N TYR A 92 0.57 -11.92 -4.73
CA TYR A 92 0.70 -11.93 -3.28
C TYR A 92 -0.50 -12.59 -2.61
N GLY A 93 -0.41 -12.78 -1.29
CA GLY A 93 -1.46 -13.39 -0.50
C GLY A 93 -1.72 -14.85 -0.85
N HIS A 94 -2.88 -15.36 -0.45
CA HIS A 94 -3.27 -16.74 -0.72
C HIS A 94 -3.32 -17.01 -2.23
N LEU A 95 -2.59 -18.04 -2.68
CA LEU A 95 -2.46 -18.47 -4.08
C LEU A 95 -2.04 -17.39 -5.09
N GLY A 96 -1.51 -16.25 -4.62
CA GLY A 96 -1.06 -15.17 -5.50
C GLY A 96 -2.19 -14.34 -6.11
N GLU A 97 -3.37 -14.28 -5.48
CA GLU A 97 -4.57 -13.62 -6.01
C GLU A 97 -4.61 -12.08 -5.84
N TYR A 98 -3.57 -11.50 -5.26
CA TYR A 98 -3.50 -10.07 -4.92
C TYR A 98 -2.40 -9.39 -5.75
N GLU A 99 -2.72 -8.25 -6.36
CA GLU A 99 -1.80 -7.54 -7.24
C GLU A 99 -0.62 -6.93 -6.49
N ARG A 100 -0.75 -6.64 -5.19
CA ARG A 100 0.29 -6.04 -4.35
C ARG A 100 0.21 -6.54 -2.92
N GLU A 101 1.28 -6.30 -2.17
CA GLU A 101 1.23 -6.19 -0.71
C GLU A 101 0.99 -4.73 -0.32
N PHE A 102 0.38 -4.51 0.84
CA PHE A 102 0.26 -3.20 1.46
C PHE A 102 0.83 -3.25 2.87
N GLU A 103 1.99 -2.62 3.04
CA GLU A 103 2.68 -2.54 4.33
C GLU A 103 1.97 -1.49 5.21
N LEU A 104 1.21 -1.96 6.19
CA LEU A 104 0.35 -1.13 7.04
C LEU A 104 1.13 -0.53 8.21
N ASP A 105 1.15 0.80 8.29
CA ASP A 105 1.80 1.55 9.37
C ASP A 105 0.82 2.06 10.44
N ALA A 106 -0.39 2.49 10.03
CA ALA A 106 -1.43 2.99 10.94
C ALA A 106 -2.84 2.87 10.37
N VAL A 107 -3.82 2.65 11.25
CA VAL A 107 -5.27 2.75 10.95
C VAL A 107 -5.74 4.14 11.36
N LEU A 108 -6.21 4.93 10.39
CA LEU A 108 -6.68 6.31 10.63
C LEU A 108 -8.20 6.38 10.77
N GLU A 109 -8.91 5.50 10.07
CA GLU A 109 -10.36 5.39 10.13
C GLU A 109 -10.78 3.95 9.83
N LEU A 110 -11.80 3.48 10.54
CA LEU A 110 -12.36 2.14 10.42
C LEU A 110 -13.84 2.22 10.82
N ARG A 111 -14.75 1.94 9.88
CA ARG A 111 -16.20 2.04 10.11
C ARG A 111 -17.03 1.24 9.10
N PRO A 112 -18.32 1.00 9.39
CA PRO A 112 -19.28 0.60 8.36
C PRO A 112 -19.18 1.47 7.11
N ALA A 113 -19.23 0.83 5.94
CA ALA A 113 -19.28 1.53 4.67
C ALA A 113 -20.59 2.32 4.53
N GLN A 114 -20.50 3.47 3.88
CA GLN A 114 -21.60 4.34 3.49
C GLN A 114 -21.72 4.36 1.96
N GLU A 115 -22.90 4.70 1.45
CA GLU A 115 -23.18 4.71 0.00
C GLU A 115 -22.23 5.61 -0.80
N LYS A 116 -21.77 6.71 -0.20
CA LYS A 116 -20.86 7.67 -0.84
C LYS A 116 -19.38 7.26 -0.79
N ASP A 117 -19.04 6.18 -0.08
CA ASP A 117 -17.64 5.75 0.02
C ASP A 117 -17.14 5.23 -1.34
N CYS A 118 -15.99 5.74 -1.78
CA CYS A 118 -15.42 5.48 -3.10
C CYS A 118 -16.38 5.76 -4.29
N ALA A 119 -17.32 6.70 -4.18
CA ALA A 119 -18.31 7.02 -5.22
C ALA A 119 -17.73 7.58 -6.55
N GLY A 120 -16.41 7.68 -6.67
CA GLY A 120 -15.70 8.10 -7.89
C GLY A 120 -15.12 6.96 -8.73
N LYS A 121 -15.54 5.70 -8.51
CA LYS A 121 -15.22 4.57 -9.40
C LYS A 121 -15.97 4.65 -10.73
#